data_AF-A0A3D6BQS3-F1
#
_entry.id   AF-A0A3D6BQS3-F1
#
_cell.length_a   1.000
_cell.length_b   1.000
_cell.length_c   1.000
_cell.angle_alpha   90.00
_cell.angle_beta   90.00
_cell.angle_gamma   90.00
#
_symmetry.space_group_name_H-M   'P 1'
#
loop_
_entity.id
_entity.type
_entity.pdbx_description
1 polymer ?
#
loop_
_entity_poly.entity_id
_entity_poly.type
_entity_poly.pdbx_seq_one_letter_code
_entity_poly.pdbx_strand_id
1 'polypeptide(L)'
;LKDSVWVKADQVVDKIPPITSENRNELLKKSNFIQLKDSLGLYLVHINDVLLRNSTAPLEYVKPTIDKIVINKRKLELIRELEKDITKDAIKNK
;
A
#
# COMPACT_ATOMS: atom_id res chain seq x y z
N LEU A 1 0.23 3.95 -19.98
CA LEU A 1 -0.42 2.90 -19.16
C LEU A 1 0.56 2.57 -18.02
N LYS A 2 0.11 2.51 -16.76
CA LYS A 2 0.99 2.11 -15.63
C LYS A 2 0.83 0.62 -15.44
N ASP A 3 1.66 -0.16 -16.13
CA ASP A 3 1.49 -1.62 -16.24
C ASP A 3 2.19 -2.38 -15.10
N SER A 4 2.62 -1.66 -14.06
CA SER A 4 3.34 -2.24 -12.92
C SER A 4 2.90 -1.58 -11.63
N VAL A 5 2.70 -2.40 -10.60
CA VAL A 5 2.25 -1.97 -9.28
C VAL A 5 3.16 -2.53 -8.20
N TRP A 6 3.38 -1.75 -7.15
CA TRP A 6 4.08 -2.21 -5.96
C TRP A 6 3.12 -2.99 -5.07
N VAL A 7 3.53 -4.19 -4.67
CA VAL A 7 2.75 -5.10 -3.83
C VAL A 7 3.63 -5.66 -2.73
N LYS A 8 3.03 -6.03 -1.59
CA LYS A 8 3.78 -6.72 -0.55
C LYS A 8 4.13 -8.12 -1.04
N ALA A 9 5.37 -8.53 -0.79
CA ALA A 9 5.82 -9.88 -1.13
C ALA A 9 4.94 -10.97 -0.51
N ASP A 10 4.43 -10.79 0.71
CA ASP A 10 3.51 -11.75 1.35
C ASP A 10 2.21 -11.94 0.55
N GLN A 11 1.67 -10.86 -0.02
CA GLN A 11 0.46 -10.93 -0.86
C GLN A 11 0.70 -11.67 -2.18
N VAL A 12 1.94 -11.70 -2.66
CA VAL A 12 2.32 -12.45 -3.86
C VAL A 12 2.37 -13.94 -3.54
N VAL A 13 2.97 -14.32 -2.40
CA VAL A 13 2.99 -15.71 -1.92
C VAL A 13 1.56 -16.23 -1.71
N ASP A 14 0.70 -15.46 -1.06
CA ASP A 14 -0.69 -15.89 -0.78
C ASP A 14 -1.54 -16.07 -2.05
N LYS A 15 -1.26 -15.29 -3.11
CA LYS A 15 -2.07 -15.28 -4.33
C LYS A 15 -1.56 -16.21 -5.42
N ILE A 16 -0.32 -16.68 -5.34
CA ILE A 16 0.32 -17.51 -6.36
C ILE A 16 0.71 -18.82 -5.69
N PRO A 17 -0.14 -19.86 -5.76
CA PRO A 17 0.07 -21.14 -5.08
C PRO A 17 1.45 -21.79 -5.30
N PRO A 18 2.08 -21.72 -6.49
CA PRO A 18 3.41 -22.30 -6.67
C PRO A 18 4.56 -21.50 -6.01
N ILE A 19 4.31 -20.31 -5.46
CA ILE A 19 5.29 -19.57 -4.64
C ILE A 19 5.06 -19.96 -3.18
N THR A 20 6.03 -20.62 -2.56
CA THR A 20 6.01 -20.99 -1.14
C THR A 20 6.97 -20.11 -0.34
N SER A 21 6.83 -20.11 0.98
CA SER A 21 7.74 -19.39 1.88
C SER A 21 9.19 -19.85 1.73
N GLU A 22 9.45 -21.10 1.34
CA GLU A 22 10.81 -21.61 1.12
C GLU A 22 11.43 -21.04 -0.17
N ASN A 23 10.68 -21.02 -1.27
CA ASN A 23 11.20 -20.57 -2.58
C ASN A 23 11.13 -19.04 -2.77
N ARG A 24 10.42 -18.33 -1.88
CA ARG A 24 10.24 -16.88 -1.90
C ARG A 24 11.55 -16.11 -2.09
N ASN A 25 12.61 -16.46 -1.37
CA ASN A 25 13.88 -15.72 -1.40
C ASN A 25 14.63 -15.90 -2.72
N GLU A 26 14.41 -17.03 -3.41
CA GLU A 26 15.02 -17.30 -4.72
C GLU A 26 14.20 -16.69 -5.85
N LEU A 27 12.87 -16.77 -5.74
CA LEU A 27 11.94 -16.29 -6.75
C LEU A 27 11.80 -14.76 -6.72
N LEU A 28 11.76 -14.14 -5.54
CA LEU A 28 11.62 -12.68 -5.38
C LEU A 28 12.95 -11.94 -5.43
N LYS A 29 13.84 -12.32 -6.35
CA LYS A 29 15.06 -11.57 -6.65
C LYS A 29 14.78 -10.46 -7.66
N LYS A 30 15.60 -9.41 -7.63
CA LYS A 30 15.51 -8.29 -8.57
C LYS A 30 15.66 -8.77 -10.01
N SER A 31 14.84 -8.24 -10.92
CA SER A 31 14.87 -8.53 -12.36
C SER A 31 14.71 -10.03 -12.68
N ASN A 32 13.78 -10.69 -11.97
CA ASN A 32 13.47 -12.09 -12.22
C ASN A 32 12.19 -12.24 -13.04
N PHE A 33 12.21 -13.18 -13.98
CA PHE A 33 11.03 -13.62 -14.71
C PHE A 33 10.70 -15.04 -14.28
N ILE A 34 9.55 -15.20 -13.64
CA ILE A 34 9.12 -16.48 -13.11
C ILE A 34 7.99 -17.00 -13.98
N GLN A 35 8.17 -18.22 -14.48
CA GLN A 35 7.14 -18.98 -15.17
C GLN A 35 6.82 -20.21 -14.32
N LEU A 36 5.65 -20.21 -13.69
CA LEU A 36 5.20 -21.34 -12.87
C LEU A 36 4.07 -22.05 -13.61
N LYS A 37 4.24 -23.34 -13.86
CA LYS A 37 3.23 -24.18 -14.49
C LYS A 37 2.67 -25.13 -13.46
N ASP A 38 1.35 -25.12 -13.31
CA ASP A 38 0.59 -26.10 -12.54
C ASP A 38 -0.38 -26.85 -13.46
N SER A 39 -0.99 -27.90 -12.94
CA SER A 39 -2.10 -28.65 -13.53
C SER A 39 -3.27 -27.77 -14.00
N LEU A 40 -3.48 -26.61 -13.36
CA LEU A 40 -4.60 -25.70 -13.63
C LEU A 40 -4.25 -24.48 -14.50
N GLY A 41 -2.97 -24.25 -14.83
CA GLY A 41 -2.60 -23.10 -15.67
C GLY A 41 -1.14 -22.65 -15.57
N LEU A 42 -0.83 -21.60 -16.33
CA LEU A 42 0.48 -20.94 -16.40
C LEU A 42 0.43 -19.57 -15.71
N TYR A 43 1.33 -19.36 -14.76
CA TYR A 43 1.52 -18.10 -14.06
C TYR A 43 2.80 -17.43 -14.56
N LEU A 44 2.66 -16.20 -15.08
CA LEU A 44 3.76 -15.37 -15.55
C LEU A 44 3.91 -14.16 -14.63
N VAL A 45 5.06 -14.02 -13.99
CA VAL A 45 5.37 -12.89 -13.10
C VAL A 45 6.69 -12.26 -13.52
N HIS A 46 6.68 -10.95 -13.74
CA HIS A 46 7.88 -10.16 -13.99
C HIS A 46 8.14 -9.21 -12.83
N ILE A 47 9.30 -9.35 -12.19
CA ILE A 47 9.68 -8.56 -11.01
C ILE A 47 10.64 -7.47 -11.44
N ASN A 48 10.16 -6.24 -11.54
CA ASN A 48 11.00 -5.10 -11.93
C ASN A 48 12.00 -4.74 -10.82
N ASP A 49 11.55 -4.66 -9.57
CA ASP A 49 12.41 -4.31 -8.43
C ASP A 49 11.84 -4.81 -7.10
N VAL A 50 12.73 -4.95 -6.10
CA VAL A 50 12.39 -5.46 -4.76
C VAL A 50 13.01 -4.56 -3.71
N LEU A 51 12.18 -4.13 -2.75
CA LEU A 51 12.58 -3.24 -1.66
C LEU A 51 12.50 -3.99 -0.33
N LEU A 52 13.63 -4.01 0.40
CA LEU A 52 13.70 -4.61 1.73
C LEU A 52 13.01 -3.73 2.77
N ARG A 53 12.64 -4.32 3.92
CA ARG A 53 12.19 -3.52 5.07
C ARG A 53 13.26 -2.48 5.42
N ASN A 54 12.81 -1.30 5.82
CA ASN A 54 13.62 -0.11 6.12
C ASN A 54 14.15 0.68 4.91
N SER A 55 13.90 0.24 3.67
CA SER A 55 14.16 1.07 2.49
C SER A 55 13.04 2.09 2.26
N THR A 56 13.35 3.17 1.54
CA THR A 56 12.38 4.22 1.20
C THR A 56 11.29 3.64 0.30
N ALA A 57 10.05 3.70 0.76
CA ALA A 57 8.91 3.18 0.02
C ALA A 57 8.62 4.05 -1.23
N PRO A 58 8.20 3.44 -2.35
CA PRO A 58 7.86 4.16 -3.58
C PRO A 58 6.64 5.05 -3.37
N LEU A 59 6.66 6.26 -3.95
CA LEU A 59 5.57 7.22 -3.82
C LEU A 59 4.21 6.62 -4.22
N GLU A 60 4.15 5.89 -5.33
CA GLU A 60 2.92 5.26 -5.84
C GLU A 60 2.29 4.28 -4.85
N TYR A 61 3.11 3.60 -4.04
CA TYR A 61 2.64 2.66 -3.03
C TYR A 61 2.09 3.39 -1.79
N VAL A 62 2.74 4.48 -1.38
CA VAL A 62 2.37 5.21 -0.14
C VAL A 62 1.34 6.32 -0.37
N LYS A 63 1.19 6.81 -1.60
CA LYS A 63 0.30 7.92 -1.96
C LYS A 63 -1.13 7.73 -1.46
N PRO A 64 -1.79 6.56 -1.63
CA PRO A 64 -3.16 6.37 -1.11
C PRO A 64 -3.26 6.51 0.41
N THR A 65 -2.20 6.15 1.14
CA THR A 65 -2.13 6.30 2.60
C THR A 65 -1.90 7.76 2.99
N ILE A 66 -1.02 8.47 2.30
CA ILE A 66 -0.77 9.90 2.51
C ILE A 66 -2.07 10.69 2.29
N ASP A 67 -2.79 10.42 1.20
CA ASP A 67 -4.06 11.10 0.89
C ASP A 67 -5.07 10.91 2.04
N LYS A 68 -5.20 9.69 2.57
CA LYS A 68 -6.04 9.39 3.73
C LYS A 68 -5.62 10.15 4.98
N ILE A 69 -4.32 10.24 5.26
CA ILE A 69 -3.79 11.00 6.40
C ILE A 69 -4.14 12.48 6.27
N VAL A 70 -3.93 13.08 5.10
CA VAL A 70 -4.22 14.49 4.85
C VAL A 70 -5.72 14.77 4.99
N ILE A 71 -6.58 13.92 4.42
CA ILE A 71 -8.03 14.04 4.54
C ILE A 71 -8.46 13.96 6.00
N ASN A 72 -7.96 12.98 6.76
CA ASN A 72 -8.31 12.82 8.17
C ASN A 72 -7.84 14.01 9.01
N LYS A 73 -6.65 14.56 8.73
CA LYS A 73 -6.14 15.76 9.41
C LYS A 73 -7.07 16.96 9.20
N ARG A 74 -7.47 17.22 7.95
CA ARG A 74 -8.40 18.32 7.62
C ARG A 74 -9.76 18.15 8.29
N LYS A 75 -10.29 16.92 8.33
CA LYS A 75 -11.56 16.63 9.04
C LYS A 75 -11.45 16.96 10.54
N LEU A 76 -10.36 16.57 11.18
CA LEU A 76 -10.13 16.86 12.60
C LEU A 76 -9.98 18.36 12.87
N GLU A 77 -9.30 19.09 11.97
CA GLU A 77 -9.17 20.55 12.07
C GLU A 77 -10.55 21.24 11.97
N LEU A 78 -11.38 20.83 11.01
CA LEU A 78 -12.74 21.35 10.84
C LEU A 78 -13.63 21.12 12.07
N ILE A 79 -13.57 19.92 12.66
CA ILE A 79 -14.35 19.60 13.88
C ILE A 79 -13.95 20.54 15.02
N ARG A 80 -12.65 20.77 15.23
CA ARG A 80 -12.15 21.67 16.28
C ARG A 80 -12.56 23.13 16.07
N GLU A 81 -12.56 23.59 14.82
CA GLU A 81 -13.01 24.93 14.48
C GLU A 81 -14.51 25.10 14.80
N LEU A 82 -15.34 24.13 14.39
CA LEU A 82 -16.75 24.11 14.69
C LEU A 82 -17.04 24.09 16.20
N GLU A 83 -16.36 23.23 16.96
CA GLU A 83 -16.48 23.17 18.43
C GLU A 83 -16.14 24.51 19.09
N LYS A 84 -15.07 25.16 18.61
CA LYS A 84 -14.63 26.46 19.11
C LYS A 84 -15.67 27.54 18.84
N ASP A 85 -16.28 27.55 17.66
CA ASP A 85 -17.26 28.57 17.28
C ASP A 85 -18.58 28.37 18.03
N ILE A 86 -19.07 27.13 18.17
CA ILE A 86 -20.23 26.81 19.02
C ILE A 86 -19.99 27.27 20.47
N THR A 87 -18.80 27.02 21.02
CA THR A 87 -18.46 27.42 22.38
C THR A 87 -18.45 28.94 22.55
N LYS A 88 -17.90 29.69 21.58
CA LYS A 88 -17.93 31.16 21.61
C LYS A 88 -19.34 31.71 21.53
N ASP A 89 -20.18 31.15 20.67
CA ASP A 89 -21.56 31.60 20.48
C ASP A 89 -22.41 31.37 21.74
N ALA A 90 -22.21 30.25 22.42
CA ALA A 90 -22.84 29.96 23.71
C ALA A 90 -22.42 30.96 24.82
N ILE A 91 -21.15 31.39 24.83
CA ILE A 91 -20.66 32.37 25.81
C ILE A 91 -21.15 33.79 25.50
N LYS A 92 -21.26 34.17 24.21
CA LYS A 92 -21.68 35.51 23.78
C LYS A 92 -23.18 35.78 23.95
N ASN A 93 -24.04 34.76 23.84
CA ASN A 93 -25.49 34.90 23.99
C ASN A 93 -25.97 34.87 25.46
N LYS A 94 -25.20 35.46 26.37
CA LYS A 94 -25.62 35.67 27.76
C LYS A 94 -26.24 37.05 27.96
#